data_AF-A0A5J5I6N6-F1
#
_entry.id   AF-A0A5J5I6N6-F1
#
_cell.length_a   1.000
_cell.length_b   1.000
_cell.length_c   1.000
_cell.angle_alpha   90.00
_cell.angle_beta   90.00
_cell.angle_gamma   90.00
#
_symmetry.space_group_name_H-M   'P 1'
#
loop_
_entity.id
_entity.type
_entity.pdbx_description
1 polymer ?
#
loop_
_entity_poly.entity_id
_entity_poly.type
_entity_poly.pdbx_seq_one_letter_code
_entity_poly.pdbx_strand_id
1 'polypeptide(L)'
;MSGGHSKAFEYFGVVPKNIRWSWSGRSPDGSSVAVRLWQDKFEEKGRIYRSWSDDEPGAWKSRPGFTELIENLVHARENLDGIVSVILLIAKDKDVSPRSIERSSPAPNLKMRVVELDEDAGTYLLERVG
;
A
#
# COMPACT_ATOMS: atom_id res chain seq x y z
N MET A 1 -0.95 0.65 24.62
CA MET A 1 -0.38 1.75 23.80
C MET A 1 -1.01 1.71 22.42
N SER A 2 -1.96 2.61 22.15
CA SER A 2 -2.58 2.82 20.84
C SER A 2 -1.54 3.43 19.90
N GLY A 3 -0.80 2.59 19.18
CA GLY A 3 0.10 3.03 18.12
C GLY A 3 -0.72 3.61 16.98
N GLY A 4 -0.82 4.94 16.92
CA GLY A 4 -1.59 5.64 15.90
C GLY A 4 -1.13 5.29 14.49
N HIS A 5 -2.08 5.23 13.57
CA HIS A 5 -1.91 4.96 12.13
C HIS A 5 -0.78 5.78 11.45
N SER A 6 -0.37 6.91 12.05
CA SER A 6 0.73 7.78 11.61
C SER A 6 2.12 7.17 11.82
N LYS A 7 2.34 6.47 12.94
CA LYS A 7 3.67 6.02 13.37
C LYS A 7 4.31 5.03 12.40
N ALA A 8 3.49 4.25 11.68
CA ALA A 8 3.99 3.30 10.69
C ALA A 8 4.54 3.99 9.44
N PHE A 9 4.00 5.14 9.04
CA PHE A 9 4.55 5.95 7.96
C PHE A 9 5.82 6.68 8.41
N GLU A 10 5.78 7.27 9.61
CA GLU A 10 6.93 7.95 10.23
C GLU A 10 8.15 7.01 10.33
N TYR A 11 7.93 5.72 10.66
CA TYR A 11 8.99 4.71 10.72
C TYR A 11 9.80 4.60 9.41
N PHE A 12 9.14 4.74 8.25
CA PHE A 12 9.79 4.68 6.94
C PHE A 12 10.23 6.06 6.42
N GLY A 13 10.04 7.13 7.20
CA GLY A 13 10.36 8.50 6.79
C GLY A 13 9.46 9.02 5.65
N VAL A 14 8.28 8.41 5.46
CA VAL A 14 7.36 8.80 4.39
C VAL A 14 6.20 9.64 4.92
N VAL A 15 5.67 10.50 4.05
CA VAL A 15 4.55 11.41 4.38
C VAL A 15 3.34 11.05 3.52
N PRO A 16 2.21 10.63 4.12
CA PRO A 16 0.96 10.45 3.40
C PRO A 16 0.28 11.81 3.12
N LYS A 17 -0.41 11.95 1.99
CA LYS A 17 -1.19 13.17 1.65
C LYS A 17 -2.36 13.37 2.61
N ASN A 18 -3.01 12.30 3.05
CA ASN A 18 -4.09 12.37 4.06
C ASN A 18 -4.05 11.18 5.02
N ILE A 19 -3.46 11.39 6.20
CA ILE A 19 -3.15 10.33 7.16
C ILE A 19 -4.33 9.41 7.55
N ARG A 20 -5.57 9.92 7.50
CA ARG A 20 -6.79 9.15 7.84
C ARG A 20 -7.18 8.16 6.74
N TRP A 21 -6.91 8.48 5.48
CA TRP A 21 -7.41 7.72 4.32
C TRP A 21 -6.32 7.20 3.40
N SER A 22 -5.05 7.55 3.65
CA SER A 22 -3.95 7.19 2.75
C SER A 22 -3.65 5.70 2.81
N TRP A 23 -3.47 5.12 1.64
CA TRP A 23 -2.99 3.76 1.45
C TRP A 23 -1.49 3.69 1.19
N SER A 24 -0.84 4.84 1.04
CA SER A 24 0.60 4.93 0.86
C SER A 24 1.14 6.25 1.41
N GLY A 25 2.45 6.41 1.35
CA GLY A 25 3.14 7.67 1.56
C GLY A 25 4.48 7.64 0.84
N ARG A 26 5.02 8.82 0.55
CA ARG A 26 6.32 9.00 -0.09
C ARG A 26 7.20 9.92 0.75
N SER A 27 8.50 9.67 0.81
CA SER A 27 9.43 10.58 1.47
C SER A 27 9.49 11.93 0.75
N PRO A 28 9.80 13.05 1.44
CA PRO A 28 9.84 14.37 0.81
C PRO A 28 10.82 14.49 -0.36
N ASP A 29 11.91 13.73 -0.32
CA ASP A 29 12.93 13.65 -1.37
C ASP A 29 12.60 12.61 -2.48
N GLY A 30 11.50 11.87 -2.33
CA GLY A 30 11.09 10.83 -3.27
C GLY A 30 11.92 9.54 -3.23
N SER A 31 12.88 9.39 -2.31
CA SER A 31 13.77 8.23 -2.23
C SER A 31 13.12 6.96 -1.64
N SER A 32 11.92 7.08 -1.07
CA SER A 32 11.21 5.97 -0.44
C SER A 32 9.70 6.09 -0.61
N VAL A 33 9.07 4.94 -0.84
CA VAL A 33 7.61 4.77 -0.84
C VAL A 33 7.26 3.66 0.15
N ALA A 34 6.21 3.87 0.95
CA ALA A 34 5.60 2.81 1.75
C ALA A 34 4.12 2.68 1.45
N VAL A 35 3.64 1.44 1.37
CA VAL A 35 2.24 1.10 1.06
C VAL A 35 1.61 0.29 2.19
N ARG A 36 0.31 0.46 2.39
CA ARG A 36 -0.49 -0.32 3.33
C ARG A 36 -1.08 -1.53 2.61
N LEU A 37 -0.83 -2.71 3.15
CA LEU A 37 -1.29 -3.98 2.59
C LEU A 37 -2.00 -4.80 3.68
N TRP A 38 -3.11 -5.45 3.34
CA TRP A 38 -3.82 -6.34 4.25
C TRP A 38 -3.06 -7.66 4.41
N GLN A 39 -2.81 -8.07 5.66
CA GLN A 39 -2.07 -9.30 5.95
C GLN A 39 -2.72 -10.55 5.36
N ASP A 40 -4.05 -10.61 5.39
CA ASP A 40 -4.82 -11.76 4.91
C ASP A 40 -4.99 -11.82 3.38
N LYS A 41 -4.51 -10.79 2.65
CA LYS A 41 -4.58 -10.70 1.19
C LYS A 41 -3.29 -11.10 0.48
N PHE A 42 -2.25 -11.45 1.24
CA PHE A 42 -1.05 -12.02 0.65
C PHE A 42 -1.31 -13.43 0.13
N GLU A 43 -0.83 -13.69 -1.06
CA GLU A 43 -0.88 -14.97 -1.77
C GLU A 43 0.49 -15.66 -1.70
N GLU A 44 0.56 -16.91 -2.15
CA GLU A 44 1.81 -17.67 -2.27
C GLU A 44 2.73 -17.58 -1.02
N LYS A 45 2.15 -17.83 0.16
CA LYS A 45 2.86 -17.75 1.45
C LYS A 45 3.53 -16.39 1.72
N GLY A 46 2.93 -15.29 1.26
CA GLY A 46 3.48 -13.95 1.47
C GLY A 46 4.32 -13.42 0.32
N ARG A 47 4.45 -14.17 -0.78
CA ARG A 47 5.28 -13.77 -1.93
C ARG A 47 4.56 -12.79 -2.84
N ILE A 48 3.26 -12.93 -3.02
CA ILE A 48 2.48 -12.13 -3.97
C ILE A 48 1.43 -11.31 -3.23
N TYR A 49 1.20 -10.08 -3.69
CA TYR A 49 0.04 -9.28 -3.32
C TYR A 49 -0.59 -8.72 -4.60
N ARG A 50 -1.79 -9.19 -4.92
CA ARG A 50 -2.57 -8.69 -6.06
C ARG A 50 -3.66 -7.75 -5.55
N SER A 51 -3.81 -6.60 -6.20
CA SER A 51 -4.98 -5.76 -5.97
C SER A 51 -6.22 -6.46 -6.53
N TRP A 52 -7.28 -6.52 -5.75
CA TRP A 52 -8.59 -6.94 -6.20
C TRP A 52 -9.46 -5.70 -6.28
N SER A 53 -10.06 -5.45 -7.44
CA SER A 53 -11.05 -4.40 -7.63
C SER A 53 -12.27 -5.01 -8.29
N ASP A 54 -13.41 -4.95 -7.58
CA ASP A 54 -14.73 -5.13 -8.18
C ASP A 54 -15.25 -3.79 -8.75
N ASP A 55 -14.48 -2.70 -8.59
CA ASP A 55 -14.84 -1.39 -9.11
C ASP A 55 -14.72 -1.38 -10.65
N GLU A 56 -15.60 -0.62 -11.32
CA GLU A 56 -15.47 -0.33 -12.74
C GLU A 56 -14.10 0.33 -13.03
N PRO A 57 -13.49 0.08 -14.20
CA PRO A 57 -12.22 0.71 -14.58
C PRO A 57 -12.28 2.24 -14.40
N GLY A 58 -11.30 2.78 -13.67
CA GLY A 58 -11.18 4.21 -13.40
C GLY A 58 -12.04 4.76 -12.25
N ALA A 59 -12.98 4.00 -11.67
CA ALA A 59 -13.77 4.48 -10.53
C ALA A 59 -12.91 4.86 -9.31
N TRP A 60 -11.74 4.21 -9.18
CA TRP A 60 -10.74 4.51 -8.16
C TRP A 60 -10.25 5.96 -8.18
N LYS A 61 -10.28 6.64 -9.34
CA LYS A 61 -9.80 8.03 -9.51
C LYS A 61 -10.56 9.03 -8.63
N SER A 62 -11.78 8.66 -8.21
CA SER A 62 -12.60 9.44 -7.27
C SER A 62 -12.21 9.27 -5.80
N ARG A 63 -11.32 8.31 -5.47
CA ARG A 63 -10.94 7.93 -4.10
C ARG A 63 -9.55 8.49 -3.80
N PRO A 64 -9.41 9.62 -3.09
CA PRO A 64 -8.13 10.34 -2.97
C PRO A 64 -6.98 9.48 -2.43
N GLY A 65 -7.26 8.62 -1.45
CA GLY A 65 -6.25 7.72 -0.88
C GLY A 65 -5.79 6.61 -1.83
N PHE A 66 -6.63 6.22 -2.79
CA PHE A 66 -6.27 5.25 -3.83
C PHE A 66 -5.54 5.94 -4.97
N THR A 67 -5.92 7.18 -5.31
CA THR A 67 -5.17 8.00 -6.26
C THR A 67 -3.73 8.22 -5.81
N GLU A 68 -3.54 8.56 -4.54
CA GLU A 68 -2.19 8.66 -3.97
C GLU A 68 -1.43 7.33 -4.05
N LEU A 69 -2.10 6.19 -3.82
CA LEU A 69 -1.48 4.88 -3.95
C LEU A 69 -0.96 4.64 -5.37
N ILE A 70 -1.79 4.83 -6.39
CA ILE A 70 -1.38 4.63 -7.78
C ILE A 70 -0.23 5.58 -8.15
N GLU A 71 -0.32 6.87 -7.81
CA GLU A 71 0.76 7.84 -8.05
C GLU A 71 2.09 7.42 -7.40
N ASN A 72 2.04 6.91 -6.16
CA ASN A 72 3.23 6.45 -5.46
C ASN A 72 3.78 5.12 -6.03
N LEU A 73 2.92 4.23 -6.54
CA LEU A 73 3.35 3.01 -7.23
C LEU A 73 4.01 3.33 -8.58
N VAL A 74 3.46 4.29 -9.35
CA VAL A 74 4.09 4.83 -10.56
C VAL A 74 5.47 5.40 -10.23
N HIS A 75 5.56 6.24 -9.19
CA HIS A 75 6.83 6.81 -8.74
C HIS A 75 7.85 5.73 -8.40
N ALA A 76 7.45 4.70 -7.64
CA ALA A 76 8.33 3.61 -7.26
C ALA A 76 8.82 2.82 -8.48
N ARG A 77 7.92 2.50 -9.43
CA ARG A 77 8.25 1.82 -10.69
C ARG A 77 9.32 2.58 -11.48
N GLU A 78 9.17 3.90 -11.57
CA GLU A 78 10.02 4.74 -12.42
C GLU A 78 11.34 5.17 -11.77
N ASN A 79 11.39 5.28 -10.45
CA ASN A 79 12.52 5.91 -9.75
C ASN A 79 13.20 5.03 -8.69
N LEU A 80 12.55 3.95 -8.25
CA LEU A 80 12.98 3.14 -7.09
C LEU A 80 13.11 1.65 -7.43
N ASP A 81 13.37 1.29 -8.69
CA ASP A 81 13.40 -0.11 -9.19
C ASP A 81 12.10 -0.89 -8.89
N GLY A 82 10.98 -0.17 -8.78
CA GLY A 82 9.68 -0.70 -8.37
C GLY A 82 9.58 -1.04 -6.88
N ILE A 83 10.58 -0.75 -6.05
CA ILE A 83 10.63 -1.22 -4.66
C ILE A 83 9.80 -0.32 -3.73
N VAL A 84 8.97 -0.95 -2.91
CA VAL A 84 8.19 -0.29 -1.85
C VAL A 84 8.36 -0.99 -0.50
N SER A 85 8.27 -0.20 0.57
CA SER A 85 8.18 -0.69 1.94
C SER A 85 6.74 -1.06 2.29
N VAL A 86 6.54 -2.02 3.19
CA VAL A 86 5.19 -2.45 3.59
C VAL A 86 4.85 -2.01 5.00
N ILE A 87 3.67 -1.40 5.13
CA ILE A 87 2.92 -1.26 6.37
C ILE A 87 1.84 -2.33 6.36
N LEU A 88 1.93 -3.27 7.30
CA LEU A 88 1.01 -4.39 7.38
C LEU A 88 -0.24 -3.98 8.16
N LEU A 89 -1.41 -4.25 7.57
CA LEU A 89 -2.71 -4.04 8.19
C LEU A 89 -3.32 -5.38 8.62
N ILE A 90 -3.82 -5.44 9.84
CA ILE A 90 -4.64 -6.54 10.34
C ILE A 90 -6.09 -6.05 10.39
N ALA A 91 -7.00 -6.78 9.77
CA ALA A 91 -8.43 -6.47 9.79
C ALA A 91 -9.06 -6.98 11.09
N LYS A 92 -10.00 -6.21 11.66
CA LYS A 92 -10.82 -6.66 12.81
C LYS A 92 -11.67 -7.87 12.44
N ASP A 93 -12.21 -7.83 11.23
CA ASP A 93 -12.96 -8.90 10.60
C ASP A 93 -12.63 -8.86 9.11
N LYS A 94 -12.15 -9.99 8.58
CA LYS A 94 -11.72 -10.12 7.19
C LYS A 94 -12.89 -10.36 6.23
N ASP A 95 -14.05 -10.77 6.77
CA ASP A 95 -15.23 -11.18 6.00
C ASP A 95 -16.24 -10.03 5.81
N VAL A 96 -16.01 -8.86 6.45
CA VAL A 96 -16.85 -7.65 6.34
C VAL A 96 -16.29 -6.67 5.29
N SER A 97 -17.20 -6.04 4.52
CA SER A 97 -16.90 -4.95 3.59
C SER A 97 -17.79 -3.72 3.87
N PRO A 98 -17.24 -2.51 4.10
CA PRO A 98 -15.81 -2.18 4.10
C PRO A 98 -15.07 -2.69 5.35
N ARG A 99 -13.80 -3.08 5.16
CA ARG A 99 -12.94 -3.59 6.25
C ARG A 99 -12.52 -2.49 7.21
N SER A 100 -12.46 -2.82 8.50
CA SER A 100 -11.91 -1.95 9.55
C SER A 100 -10.55 -2.44 10.03
N ILE A 101 -9.61 -1.51 10.24
CA ILE A 101 -8.26 -1.81 10.72
C ILE A 101 -8.30 -2.12 12.23
N GLU A 102 -7.79 -3.29 12.61
CA GLU A 102 -7.50 -3.63 14.00
C GLU A 102 -6.11 -3.11 14.39
N ARG A 103 -5.12 -3.40 13.55
CA ARG A 103 -3.72 -3.03 13.78
C ARG A 103 -3.06 -2.56 12.49
N SER A 104 -2.19 -1.57 12.63
CA SER A 104 -1.31 -1.06 11.57
C SER A 104 0.11 -1.01 12.11
N SER A 105 1.05 -1.67 11.44
CA SER A 105 2.45 -1.71 11.89
C SER A 105 3.42 -1.75 10.71
N PRO A 106 4.58 -1.08 10.80
CA PRO A 106 5.62 -1.23 9.78
C PRO A 106 6.10 -2.68 9.75
N ALA A 107 6.42 -3.18 8.55
CA ALA A 107 7.07 -4.47 8.34
C ALA A 107 8.47 -4.24 7.77
N PRO A 108 9.50 -3.99 8.62
CA PRO A 108 10.80 -3.45 8.17
C PRO A 108 11.53 -4.36 7.18
N ASN A 109 11.34 -5.67 7.34
CA ASN A 109 11.99 -6.70 6.53
C ASN A 109 11.16 -7.14 5.31
N LEU A 110 9.96 -6.55 5.12
CA LEU A 110 9.10 -6.87 3.98
C LEU A 110 9.19 -5.75 2.95
N LYS A 111 9.84 -6.07 1.84
CA LYS A 111 9.92 -5.24 0.64
C LYS A 111 9.18 -5.94 -0.47
N MET A 112 8.42 -5.17 -1.24
CA MET A 112 7.75 -5.66 -2.44
C MET A 112 8.21 -4.85 -3.64
N ARG A 113 8.18 -5.45 -4.82
CA ARG A 113 8.42 -4.83 -6.11
C ARG A 113 7.12 -4.76 -6.89
N VAL A 114 6.84 -3.61 -7.51
CA VAL A 114 5.78 -3.47 -8.51
C VAL A 114 6.14 -4.27 -9.76
N VAL A 115 5.37 -5.30 -10.07
CA VAL A 115 5.57 -6.17 -11.25
C VAL A 115 4.57 -5.83 -12.35
N GLU A 116 3.32 -5.60 -11.98
CA GLU A 116 2.26 -5.15 -12.87
C GLU A 116 1.62 -3.89 -12.28
N LEU A 117 1.32 -2.92 -13.13
CA LEU A 117 0.56 -1.72 -12.77
C LEU A 117 -0.23 -1.26 -13.99
N ASP A 118 -1.55 -1.39 -13.91
CA ASP A 118 -2.50 -0.84 -14.86
C ASP A 118 -3.08 0.44 -14.26
N GLU A 119 -2.62 1.57 -14.78
CA GLU A 119 -3.03 2.91 -14.33
C GLU A 119 -4.45 3.27 -14.77
N ASP A 120 -5.01 2.64 -15.80
CA ASP A 120 -6.39 2.91 -16.19
C ASP A 120 -7.36 2.13 -15.30
N ALA A 121 -7.10 0.85 -15.08
CA ALA A 121 -7.88 0.01 -14.19
C ALA A 121 -7.62 0.28 -12.70
N GLY A 122 -6.47 0.86 -12.35
CA GLY A 122 -6.03 1.04 -10.95
C GLY A 122 -5.66 -0.29 -10.30
N THR A 123 -5.19 -1.25 -11.07
CA THR A 123 -4.81 -2.57 -10.57
C THR A 123 -3.30 -2.76 -10.58
N TYR A 124 -2.80 -3.56 -9.65
CA TYR A 124 -1.39 -3.79 -9.48
C TYR A 124 -1.10 -5.18 -8.92
N LEU A 125 0.10 -5.69 -9.25
CA LEU A 125 0.70 -6.86 -8.61
C LEU A 125 2.03 -6.47 -8.00
N LEU A 126 2.21 -6.87 -6.74
CA LEU A 126 3.47 -6.74 -6.04
C LEU A 126 4.06 -8.13 -5.76
N GLU A 127 5.36 -8.29 -5.97
CA GLU A 127 6.11 -9.50 -5.60
C GLU A 127 7.14 -9.18 -4.52
N ARG A 128 7.29 -10.06 -3.54
CA ARG A 128 8.28 -9.91 -2.48
C ARG A 128 9.70 -9.91 -3.04
N VAL A 129 10.52 -8.98 -2.56
CA VAL A 129 11.96 -8.95 -2.81
C VAL A 129 12.66 -9.80 -1.74
N GLY A 130 13.28 -10.91 -2.16
CA GLY A 130 14.01 -11.83 -1.25
C GLY A 130 13.13 -12.89 -0.62
#